data_AF-A0A353RBD0-F1
#
_entry.id   AF-A0A353RBD0-F1
#
_cell.length_a   1.000
_cell.length_b   1.000
_cell.length_c   1.000
_cell.angle_alpha   90.00
_cell.angle_beta   90.00
_cell.angle_gamma   90.00
#
_symmetry.space_group_name_H-M   'P 1'
#
loop_
_entity.id
_entity.type
_entity.pdbx_description
1 polymer ?
#
loop_
_entity_poly.entity_id
_entity_poly.type
_entity_poly.pdbx_seq_one_letter_code
_entity_poly.pdbx_strand_id
1 'polypeptide(L)' 'MKRVYIIASAILILASCNRESLREITDFNNDWEFARTGGIDDSLAWQAVDLPHDWSIEGPFDKDNPATPGGGALPGG' A
#
# COMPACT_ATOMS: atom_id res chain seq x y z
N MET A 1 -6.02 31.78 46.86
CA MET A 1 -5.19 32.43 45.83
C MET A 1 -4.01 31.54 45.41
N LYS A 2 -2.91 31.42 46.18
CA LYS A 2 -1.71 30.63 45.79
C LYS A 2 -1.97 29.16 45.38
N ARG A 3 -2.83 28.44 46.12
CA ARG A 3 -3.20 27.04 45.80
C ARG A 3 -3.95 26.89 44.47
N VAL A 4 -4.75 27.89 44.09
CA VAL A 4 -5.50 27.90 42.82
C VAL A 4 -4.54 28.06 41.64
N TYR A 5 -3.55 28.95 41.76
CA TYR A 5 -2.51 29.11 40.74
C TYR A 5 -1.65 27.85 40.58
N ILE A 6 -1.32 27.15 41.66
CA ILE A 6 -0.56 25.88 41.60
C ILE A 6 -1.37 24.81 40.85
N ILE A 7 -2.66 24.67 41.17
CA ILE A 7 -3.53 23.70 40.51
C ILE A 7 -3.70 24.05 39.03
N ALA A 8 -3.91 25.33 38.70
CA ALA A 8 -4.03 25.79 37.31
C ALA A 8 -2.75 25.52 36.50
N SER A 9 -1.57 25.81 37.07
CA SER A 9 -0.28 25.53 36.41
C SER A 9 -0.05 24.03 36.22
N ALA A 10 -0.42 23.19 37.19
CA ALA A 10 -0.30 21.74 37.07
C ALA A 10 -1.19 21.18 35.94
N ILE A 11 -2.43 21.67 35.81
CA ILE A 11 -3.35 21.30 34.73
C ILE A 11 -2.76 21.72 33.37
N LEU A 12 -2.20 22.92 33.28
CA LEU A 12 -1.58 23.43 32.05
C LEU A 12 -0.41 22.55 31.57
N ILE A 13 0.45 22.13 32.51
CA ILE A 13 1.60 21.27 32.21
C ILE A 13 1.15 19.89 31.74
N LEU A 14 0.14 19.31 32.38
CA LEU A 14 -0.40 17.99 32.01
C LEU A 14 -1.07 18.00 30.63
N ALA A 15 -1.72 19.11 30.24
CA ALA A 15 -2.35 19.25 28.92
C ALA A 15 -1.35 19.35 27.76
N SER A 16 -0.09 19.70 28.04
CA SER A 16 0.95 19.94 27.01
C SER A 16 1.66 18.67 26.53
N CYS A 17 1.30 17.49 27.07
CA CYS A 17 1.90 16.20 26.74
C CYS A 17 1.23 15.45 25.58
N ASN A 18 0.60 16.14 24.63
CA ASN A 18 0.05 15.51 23.43
C ASN A 18 1.09 15.56 22.30
N ARG A 19 1.68 14.40 21.98
CA ARG A 19 2.55 14.21 20.80
C ARG A 19 1.82 13.30 19.81
N GLU A 20 0.97 13.89 18.98
CA GLU A 20 0.51 13.24 17.76
C GLU A 20 1.73 12.99 16.87
N SER A 21 1.78 11.82 16.23
CA SER A 21 2.81 11.52 15.24
C SER A 21 2.59 12.42 14.03
N LEU A 22 3.62 13.14 13.57
CA LEU A 22 3.55 13.89 12.30
C LEU A 22 3.42 12.98 11.07
N ARG A 23 3.73 11.69 11.23
CA ARG A 23 3.62 10.67 10.19
C ARG A 23 2.51 9.68 10.55
N GLU A 24 1.58 9.53 9.62
CA GLU A 24 0.64 8.43 9.61
C GLU A 24 1.21 7.27 8.78
N ILE A 25 0.98 6.04 9.24
CA ILE A 25 1.27 4.83 8.46
C ILE A 25 -0.07 4.15 8.24
N THR A 26 -0.54 4.20 7.00
CA THR A 26 -1.77 3.54 6.59
C THR A 26 -1.45 2.41 5.63
N ASP A 27 -2.34 1.42 5.57
CA ASP A 27 -2.33 0.48 4.47
C ASP A 27 -2.73 1.23 3.19
N PHE A 28 -1.95 1.06 2.13
CA PHE A 28 -2.16 1.71 0.83
C PHE A 28 -2.23 0.67 -0.30
N ASN A 29 -2.57 -0.57 0.05
CA ASN A 29 -2.61 -1.66 -0.90
C ASN A 29 -3.93 -1.74 -1.66
N ASN A 30 -5.00 -1.09 -1.21
CA ASN A 30 -6.33 -1.33 -1.77
C ASN A 30 -6.64 -0.47 -2.99
N ASP A 31 -7.61 -0.90 -3.79
CA ASP A 31 -8.26 -0.14 -4.86
C ASP A 31 -7.32 0.30 -6.00
N TRP A 32 -6.31 -0.52 -6.30
CA TRP A 32 -5.45 -0.30 -7.46
C TRP A 32 -6.11 -0.81 -8.74
N GLU A 33 -5.79 -0.20 -9.87
CA GLU A 33 -6.13 -0.72 -11.19
C GLU A 33 -4.87 -1.26 -11.89
N PHE A 34 -4.97 -2.45 -12.46
CA PHE A 34 -3.89 -3.12 -13.18
C PHE A 34 -4.34 -3.59 -14.56
N ALA A 35 -3.52 -3.31 -15.58
CA ALA A 35 -3.71 -3.81 -16.94
C ALA A 35 -2.38 -4.30 -17.51
N ARG A 36 -2.37 -5.51 -18.08
CA ARG A 36 -1.21 -6.04 -18.84
C ARG A 36 -1.27 -5.50 -20.26
N THR A 37 -0.23 -4.79 -20.71
CA THR A 37 -0.22 -4.23 -22.04
C THR A 37 1.19 -4.06 -22.63
N GLY A 38 1.28 -4.07 -23.96
CA GLY A 38 2.46 -3.67 -24.72
C GLY A 38 2.49 -2.18 -25.10
N GLY A 39 1.43 -1.42 -24.78
CA GLY A 39 1.30 0.00 -25.07
C GLY A 39 0.09 0.64 -24.37
N ILE A 40 0.10 1.96 -24.19
CA ILE A 40 -1.02 2.65 -23.54
C ILE A 40 -1.96 3.18 -24.62
N ASP A 41 -3.19 2.69 -24.62
CA ASP A 41 -4.28 3.18 -25.47
C ASP A 41 -5.65 3.07 -24.75
N ASP A 42 -6.70 3.59 -25.39
CA ASP A 42 -8.04 3.67 -24.80
C ASP A 42 -8.76 2.31 -24.69
N SER A 43 -8.19 1.23 -25.23
CA SER A 43 -8.77 -0.12 -25.19
C SER A 43 -8.31 -0.97 -24.01
N LEU A 44 -7.47 -0.42 -23.13
CA LEU A 44 -6.97 -1.12 -21.95
C LEU A 44 -8.09 -1.62 -21.04
N ALA A 45 -8.11 -2.93 -20.82
CA ALA A 45 -8.98 -3.57 -19.85
C ALA A 45 -8.31 -3.56 -18.46
N TRP A 46 -8.61 -2.52 -17.69
CA TRP A 46 -8.16 -2.38 -16.31
C TRP A 46 -8.94 -3.31 -15.38
N GLN A 47 -8.24 -3.93 -14.44
CA GLN A 47 -8.79 -4.78 -13.39
C GLN A 47 -8.48 -4.17 -12.02
N ALA A 48 -9.49 -4.10 -11.15
CA ALA A 48 -9.29 -3.74 -9.75
C ALA A 48 -8.53 -4.84 -9.00
N VAL A 49 -7.48 -4.47 -8.27
CA VAL A 49 -6.63 -5.36 -7.48
C VAL A 49 -6.21 -4.69 -6.17
N ASP A 50 -5.93 -5.50 -5.16
CA ASP A 50 -5.24 -5.06 -3.94
C ASP A 50 -3.79 -5.61 -3.95
N LEU A 51 -2.85 -4.84 -3.39
CA LEU A 51 -1.43 -5.17 -3.35
C LEU A 51 -1.04 -6.00 -2.10
N PRO A 52 0.10 -6.72 -2.14
CA PRO A 52 0.92 -7.00 -3.32
C PRO A 52 0.23 -8.00 -4.27
N HIS A 53 0.32 -7.75 -5.57
CA HIS A 53 -0.26 -8.60 -6.61
C HIS A 53 0.85 -9.16 -7.53
N ASP A 54 0.94 -10.49 -7.63
CA ASP A 54 1.82 -11.19 -8.57
C ASP A 54 0.95 -11.70 -9.73
N TRP A 55 0.98 -11.02 -10.88
CA TRP A 55 0.13 -11.39 -12.00
C TRP A 55 0.60 -12.67 -12.71
N SER A 56 1.88 -13.03 -12.60
CA SER A 56 2.45 -14.14 -13.39
C SER A 56 1.86 -15.46 -12.95
N ILE A 57 1.55 -15.60 -11.65
CA ILE A 57 0.98 -16.82 -11.05
C ILE A 57 -0.45 -17.11 -11.50
N GLU A 58 -1.16 -16.11 -12.01
CA GLU A 58 -2.52 -16.27 -12.53
C GLU A 58 -2.53 -16.89 -13.94
N GLY A 59 -1.37 -16.86 -14.62
CA GLY A 59 -1.21 -17.42 -15.95
C GLY A 59 -0.99 -18.93 -15.92
N PRO A 60 -1.27 -19.63 -17.03
CA PRO A 60 -1.01 -21.06 -17.14
C PRO A 60 0.50 -21.32 -17.22
N PHE A 61 0.92 -22.44 -16.65
CA PHE A 61 2.22 -23.03 -16.95
C PHE A 61 2.27 -23.45 -18.43
N ASP A 62 3.28 -22.98 -19.17
CA ASP A 62 3.50 -23.34 -20.57
C ASP A 62 4.99 -23.47 -20.86
N LYS A 63 5.37 -24.57 -21.53
CA LYS A 63 6.76 -24.82 -21.96
C LYS A 63 7.28 -23.77 -22.93
N ASP A 64 6.38 -23.08 -23.64
CA ASP A 64 6.70 -22.07 -24.63
C ASP A 64 6.79 -20.66 -24.01
N ASN A 65 6.46 -20.50 -22.72
CA ASN A 65 6.70 -19.24 -22.00
C ASN A 65 8.20 -18.92 -21.94
N PRO A 66 8.63 -17.66 -22.20
CA PRO A 66 10.04 -17.29 -22.24
C PRO A 66 10.81 -17.55 -20.94
N ALA A 67 10.13 -17.60 -19.80
CA ALA A 67 10.72 -17.90 -18.50
C ALA A 67 11.36 -19.30 -18.43
N THR A 68 10.98 -20.23 -19.33
CA THR A 68 11.40 -21.65 -19.34
C THR A 68 11.09 -22.39 -18.03
N PRO A 69 11.29 -23.71 -17.91
CA PRO A 69 11.08 -24.41 -16.64
C PRO A 69 11.93 -23.87 -15.47
N GLY A 70 13.11 -23.30 -15.74
CA GLY A 70 13.97 -22.72 -14.71
C GLY A 70 13.35 -21.50 -14.02
N GLY A 71 12.54 -20.72 -14.74
CA GLY A 71 11.75 -19.62 -14.20
C GLY A 71 10.32 -20.04 -13.84
N GLY A 72 10.04 -21.34 -13.75
CA GLY A 72 8.71 -21.86 -13.42
C GLY A 72 7.75 -21.89 -14.60
N ALA A 73 8.18 -21.64 -15.84
CA ALA A 73 7.36 -21.75 -17.05
C ALA A 73 6.05 -20.94 -17.01
N LEU A 74 6.02 -19.84 -16.25
CA LEU A 74 4.89 -18.91 -16.17
C LEU A 74 5.05 -17.75 -17.16
N PRO A 75 3.94 -17.11 -17.58
CA PRO A 75 4.00 -15.94 -18.43
C PRO A 75 4.57 -14.75 -17.68
N GLY A 76 5.22 -13.85 -18.42
CA GLY A 76 5.77 -12.58 -17.91
C GLY A 76 5.31 -11.40 -18.76
N GLY A 77 6.22 -10.46 -19.00
CA GLY A 77 6.10 -9.35 -19.94
C GLY A 77 7.31 -9.25 -20.86
#